data_AF-A0A517ZQJ4-F1
#
_entry.id   AF-A0A517ZQJ4-F1
#
_cell.length_a   1.000
_cell.length_b   1.000
_cell.length_c   1.000
_cell.angle_alpha   90.00
_cell.angle_beta   90.00
_cell.angle_gamma   90.00
#
_symmetry.space_group_name_H-M   'P 1'
#
loop_
_entity.id
_entity.type
_entity.pdbx_description
1 polymer ?
#
loop_
_entity_poly.entity_id
_entity_poly.type
_entity_poly.pdbx_seq_one_letter_code
_entity_poly.pdbx_strand_id
1 'polypeptide(L)'
;MKPHVFQITVLTVALFTMCVARGIAEEPAAAPEGTFSFVVLPDTQGYVSEKNEAYFEAEVNWILDNREKQRIVFVSHVGDIVDKYKSDEEWQIARKHMLRLSGKLPFAFSVGNHDMLSGGDSQKFQETFPASLFENEKWYGGQIKNNADSYQLISAGGMDFVILHLECNAPDDVLDWANDVLEKHADRRAMVTTHMYLGPRDRPRESRDYYDATKGRMRWHKTQGKQGNTPQQMWEKCFSKHENLFLICCGDQSRTQAMHRTVEGEHGNSVHECLSDYRGGFLRIYRFEPKQNQISVMTYSPLQQELCSGTKIAPDVDDHQFVLKYEMSK
;
A
#
# COMPACT_ATOMS: atom_id res chain seq x y z
N MET A 1 -10.70 64.77 -50.66
CA MET A 1 -11.60 63.74 -50.10
C MET A 1 -10.74 62.60 -49.58
N LYS A 2 -10.68 62.40 -48.25
CA LYS A 2 -9.92 61.32 -47.62
C LYS A 2 -10.77 60.03 -47.67
N PRO A 3 -10.24 58.87 -48.09
CA PRO A 3 -10.93 57.60 -47.87
C PRO A 3 -10.63 57.10 -46.46
N HIS A 4 -11.68 56.82 -45.70
CA HIS A 4 -11.60 56.16 -44.40
C HIS A 4 -11.32 54.67 -44.58
N VAL A 5 -10.21 54.20 -44.02
CA VAL A 5 -9.91 52.77 -43.88
C VAL A 5 -10.62 52.28 -42.62
N PHE A 6 -11.63 51.42 -42.79
CA PHE A 6 -12.23 50.66 -41.69
C PHE A 6 -11.32 49.47 -41.38
N GLN A 7 -10.66 49.47 -40.22
CA GLN A 7 -10.04 48.27 -39.66
C GLN A 7 -11.12 47.44 -38.96
N ILE A 8 -11.41 46.25 -39.49
CA ILE A 8 -12.22 45.24 -38.82
C ILE A 8 -11.29 44.45 -37.91
N THR A 9 -11.36 44.69 -36.60
CA THR A 9 -10.73 43.83 -35.60
C THR A 9 -11.60 42.59 -35.40
N VAL A 10 -11.15 41.44 -35.92
CA VAL A 10 -11.77 40.14 -35.63
C VAL A 10 -11.29 39.71 -34.24
N LEU A 11 -12.16 39.84 -33.24
CA LEU A 11 -11.92 39.33 -31.89
C LEU A 11 -12.23 37.83 -31.88
N THR A 12 -11.20 36.98 -31.91
CA THR A 12 -11.36 35.53 -31.76
C THR A 12 -11.59 35.21 -30.29
N VAL A 13 -12.85 35.09 -29.87
CA VAL A 13 -13.19 34.60 -28.54
C VAL A 13 -13.06 33.07 -28.57
N ALA A 14 -11.96 32.55 -28.03
CA ALA A 14 -11.85 31.13 -27.72
C ALA A 14 -12.75 30.83 -26.50
N LEU A 15 -13.95 30.30 -26.73
CA LEU A 15 -14.75 29.70 -25.68
C LEU A 15 -14.04 28.42 -25.20
N PHE A 16 -13.43 28.48 -24.02
CA PHE A 16 -13.12 27.28 -23.25
C PHE A 16 -14.42 26.72 -22.70
N THR A 17 -14.98 25.72 -23.39
CA THR A 17 -16.06 24.90 -22.83
C THR A 17 -15.47 24.01 -21.75
N MET A 18 -15.55 24.46 -20.50
CA MET A 18 -15.32 23.61 -19.34
C MET A 18 -16.56 22.70 -19.19
N CYS A 19 -16.58 21.61 -19.94
CA CYS A 19 -17.54 20.54 -19.70
C CYS A 19 -17.17 19.86 -18.39
N VAL A 20 -17.81 20.28 -17.28
CA VAL A 20 -17.86 19.47 -16.06
C VAL A 20 -18.82 18.32 -16.34
N ALA A 21 -18.32 17.30 -17.03
CA ALA A 21 -19.00 16.01 -17.06
C ALA A 21 -18.82 15.39 -15.66
N ARG A 22 -19.90 15.36 -14.87
CA ARG A 22 -20.00 14.38 -13.77
C ARG A 22 -20.16 13.01 -14.42
N GLY A 23 -19.02 12.39 -14.71
CA GLY A 23 -18.92 11.08 -15.36
C GLY A 23 -19.17 9.95 -14.36
N ILE A 24 -20.18 9.14 -14.69
CA ILE A 24 -20.29 7.68 -14.55
C ILE A 24 -19.04 7.01 -13.96
N ALA A 25 -19.23 6.09 -13.00
CA ALA A 25 -18.17 5.28 -12.39
C ALA A 25 -17.13 4.77 -13.43
N GLU A 26 -15.90 5.28 -13.33
CA GLU A 26 -14.82 4.95 -14.25
C GLU A 26 -13.91 3.90 -13.59
N GLU A 27 -13.86 2.69 -14.18
CA GLU A 27 -12.73 1.79 -13.93
C GLU A 27 -11.41 2.54 -14.19
N PRO A 28 -10.30 2.19 -13.50
CA PRO A 28 -9.00 2.76 -13.81
C PRO A 28 -8.69 2.58 -15.30
N ALA A 29 -8.36 3.67 -15.99
CA ALA A 29 -7.95 3.62 -17.38
C ALA A 29 -6.83 2.58 -17.57
N ALA A 30 -6.81 1.90 -18.71
CA ALA A 30 -5.78 0.91 -19.00
C ALA A 30 -4.38 1.51 -18.79
N ALA A 31 -3.47 0.73 -18.20
CA ALA A 31 -2.13 1.21 -17.94
C ALA A 31 -1.43 1.55 -19.27
N PRO A 32 -0.76 2.72 -19.40
CA PRO A 32 0.01 3.04 -20.60
C PRO A 32 1.16 2.08 -20.84
N GLU A 33 1.61 1.94 -22.09
CA GLU A 33 2.78 1.12 -22.41
C GLU A 33 4.06 1.65 -21.73
N GLY A 34 4.88 0.74 -21.22
CA GLY A 34 6.09 1.06 -20.47
C GLY A 34 5.87 1.40 -19.00
N THR A 35 4.63 1.31 -18.51
CA THR A 35 4.29 1.39 -17.08
C THR A 35 4.14 0.00 -16.47
N PHE A 36 4.11 -0.10 -15.14
CA PHE A 36 3.73 -1.32 -14.41
C PHE A 36 3.08 -0.93 -13.09
N SER A 37 2.36 -1.85 -12.47
CA SER A 37 1.61 -1.55 -11.24
C SER A 37 1.93 -2.55 -10.13
N PHE A 38 2.05 -2.04 -8.91
CA PHE A 38 1.86 -2.84 -7.70
C PHE A 38 0.46 -2.59 -7.17
N VAL A 39 -0.20 -3.63 -6.68
CA VAL A 39 -1.46 -3.49 -5.95
C VAL A 39 -1.19 -3.69 -4.47
N VAL A 40 -1.68 -2.79 -3.64
CA VAL A 40 -1.69 -2.92 -2.18
C VAL A 40 -3.11 -3.23 -1.74
N LEU A 41 -3.29 -4.39 -1.13
CA LEU A 41 -4.51 -4.81 -0.44
C LEU A 41 -4.48 -4.25 1.00
N PRO A 42 -5.44 -3.40 1.37
CA PRO A 42 -5.66 -2.95 2.74
C PRO A 42 -6.12 -4.07 3.68
N ASP A 43 -6.48 -3.70 4.90
CA ASP A 43 -6.91 -4.59 5.97
C ASP A 43 -8.19 -5.39 5.62
N THR A 44 -8.02 -6.67 5.27
CA THR A 44 -9.10 -7.55 4.81
C THR A 44 -9.89 -8.20 5.94
N GLN A 45 -9.56 -7.93 7.21
CA GLN A 45 -10.25 -8.49 8.39
C GLN A 45 -11.79 -8.32 8.35
N GLY A 46 -12.28 -7.27 7.68
CA GLY A 46 -13.71 -7.01 7.55
C GLY A 46 -14.42 -7.92 6.53
N TYR A 47 -13.66 -8.66 5.71
CA TYR A 47 -14.15 -9.44 4.57
C TYR A 47 -14.08 -10.95 4.80
N VAL A 48 -13.41 -11.43 5.86
CA VAL A 48 -13.27 -12.87 6.18
C VAL A 48 -14.50 -13.45 6.88
N SER A 49 -15.70 -13.19 6.35
CA SER A 49 -16.94 -13.82 6.84
C SER A 49 -17.87 -14.10 5.67
N GLU A 50 -18.72 -15.12 5.77
CA GLU A 50 -19.67 -15.49 4.71
C GLU A 50 -20.45 -14.29 4.15
N LYS A 51 -20.84 -13.36 5.03
CA LYS A 51 -21.60 -12.16 4.66
C LYS A 51 -20.80 -11.17 3.80
N ASN A 52 -19.49 -11.05 4.04
CA ASN A 52 -18.64 -10.01 3.43
C ASN A 52 -17.55 -10.58 2.51
N GLU A 53 -17.47 -11.90 2.34
CA GLU A 53 -16.46 -12.58 1.52
C GLU A 53 -16.45 -12.08 0.07
N ALA A 54 -17.60 -11.64 -0.44
CA ALA A 54 -17.73 -11.06 -1.78
C ALA A 54 -16.81 -9.84 -2.02
N TYR A 55 -16.45 -9.07 -0.98
CA TYR A 55 -15.49 -7.97 -1.12
C TYR A 55 -14.08 -8.51 -1.41
N PHE A 56 -13.61 -9.48 -0.63
CA PHE A 56 -12.30 -10.10 -0.82
C PHE A 56 -12.24 -10.86 -2.16
N GLU A 57 -13.33 -11.55 -2.50
CA GLU A 57 -13.46 -12.22 -3.78
C GLU A 57 -13.34 -11.23 -4.96
N ALA A 58 -14.04 -10.09 -4.89
CA ALA A 58 -14.01 -9.08 -5.93
C ALA A 58 -12.62 -8.44 -6.08
N GLU A 59 -11.91 -8.17 -4.98
CA GLU A 59 -10.54 -7.65 -5.00
C GLU A 59 -9.59 -8.61 -5.73
N VAL A 60 -9.59 -9.89 -5.33
CA VAL A 60 -8.72 -10.90 -5.95
C VAL A 60 -9.12 -11.20 -7.40
N ASN A 61 -10.42 -11.27 -7.72
CA ASN A 61 -10.90 -11.43 -9.09
C ASN A 61 -10.40 -10.29 -9.97
N TRP A 62 -10.59 -9.05 -9.53
CA TRP A 62 -10.21 -7.89 -10.31
C TRP A 62 -8.70 -7.85 -10.56
N ILE A 63 -7.87 -8.16 -9.56
CA ILE A 63 -6.41 -8.25 -9.74
C ILE A 63 -6.05 -9.26 -10.83
N LEU A 64 -6.64 -10.46 -10.79
CA LEU A 64 -6.35 -11.52 -11.76
C LEU A 64 -6.84 -11.16 -13.16
N ASP A 65 -8.05 -10.63 -13.27
CA ASP A 65 -8.69 -10.30 -14.54
C ASP A 65 -8.06 -9.05 -15.20
N ASN A 66 -7.53 -8.13 -14.39
CA ASN A 66 -6.93 -6.89 -14.86
C ASN A 66 -5.41 -6.91 -14.88
N ARG A 67 -4.76 -8.05 -14.57
CA ARG A 67 -3.30 -8.16 -14.52
C ARG A 67 -2.62 -7.59 -15.76
N GLU A 68 -3.08 -7.97 -16.94
CA GLU A 68 -2.51 -7.49 -18.21
C GLU A 68 -2.92 -6.04 -18.52
N LYS A 69 -4.21 -5.70 -18.39
CA LYS A 69 -4.76 -4.36 -18.68
C LYS A 69 -4.13 -3.28 -17.80
N GLN A 70 -3.82 -3.61 -16.56
CA GLN A 70 -3.24 -2.72 -15.55
C GLN A 70 -1.74 -2.96 -15.33
N ARG A 71 -1.15 -3.92 -16.05
CA ARG A 71 0.26 -4.33 -15.93
C ARG A 71 0.67 -4.60 -14.48
N ILE A 72 -0.17 -5.33 -13.75
CA ILE A 72 0.07 -5.66 -12.35
C ILE A 72 1.16 -6.73 -12.29
N VAL A 73 2.24 -6.43 -11.56
CA VAL A 73 3.40 -7.31 -11.44
C VAL A 73 3.65 -7.78 -10.00
N PHE A 74 2.97 -7.21 -9.01
CA PHE A 74 3.11 -7.55 -7.60
C PHE A 74 1.86 -7.18 -6.80
N VAL A 75 1.55 -7.97 -5.76
CA VAL A 75 0.52 -7.66 -4.76
C VAL A 75 1.10 -7.65 -3.36
N SER A 76 0.89 -6.56 -2.63
CA SER A 76 1.28 -6.42 -1.23
C SER A 76 0.05 -6.41 -0.33
N HIS A 77 0.05 -7.14 0.78
CA HIS A 77 -1.01 -7.06 1.80
C HIS A 77 -0.47 -6.38 3.06
N VAL A 78 -1.16 -5.34 3.57
CA VAL A 78 -0.66 -4.53 4.72
C VAL A 78 -0.89 -5.18 6.09
N GLY A 79 -1.57 -6.32 6.15
CA GLY A 79 -1.85 -7.06 7.37
C GLY A 79 -3.29 -6.90 7.84
N ASP A 80 -3.59 -7.44 9.02
CA ASP A 80 -4.95 -7.71 9.49
C ASP A 80 -5.74 -8.44 8.41
N ILE A 81 -5.20 -9.62 8.09
CA ILE A 81 -5.79 -10.56 7.14
C ILE A 81 -7.07 -11.15 7.75
N VAL A 82 -7.07 -11.40 9.06
CA VAL A 82 -8.23 -11.88 9.82
C VAL A 82 -8.66 -10.89 10.90
N ASP A 83 -9.90 -11.00 11.40
CA ASP A 83 -10.39 -10.18 12.52
C ASP A 83 -10.12 -10.86 13.87
N LYS A 84 -10.12 -12.19 13.89
CA LYS A 84 -9.94 -13.00 15.09
C LYS A 84 -8.88 -14.03 14.84
N TYR A 85 -7.71 -13.79 15.43
CA TYR A 85 -6.59 -14.73 15.45
C TYR A 85 -7.02 -16.20 15.62
N LYS A 86 -7.96 -16.50 16.52
CA LYS A 86 -8.37 -17.87 16.86
C LYS A 86 -9.44 -18.49 15.94
N SER A 87 -9.98 -17.78 14.96
CA SER A 87 -11.00 -18.35 14.06
C SER A 87 -10.34 -19.06 12.89
N ASP A 88 -10.49 -20.39 12.84
CA ASP A 88 -9.98 -21.18 11.72
C ASP A 88 -10.76 -20.90 10.44
N GLU A 89 -12.04 -20.54 10.54
CA GLU A 89 -12.89 -20.18 9.42
C GLU A 89 -12.38 -18.90 8.73
N GLU A 90 -12.00 -17.87 9.50
CA GLU A 90 -11.45 -16.63 8.96
C GLU A 90 -10.13 -16.88 8.21
N TRP A 91 -9.23 -17.69 8.79
CA TRP A 91 -7.98 -18.10 8.13
C TRP A 91 -8.22 -18.92 6.87
N GLN A 92 -9.23 -19.79 6.86
CA GLN A 92 -9.61 -20.57 5.67
C GLN A 92 -10.10 -19.68 4.53
N ILE A 93 -10.93 -18.67 4.83
CA ILE A 93 -11.41 -17.70 3.83
C ILE A 93 -10.22 -16.89 3.28
N ALA A 94 -9.36 -16.36 4.16
CA ALA A 94 -8.17 -15.63 3.75
C ALA A 94 -7.26 -16.47 2.84
N ARG A 95 -6.98 -17.71 3.23
CA ARG A 95 -6.16 -18.66 2.44
C ARG A 95 -6.80 -18.97 1.09
N LYS A 96 -8.11 -19.23 1.07
CA LYS A 96 -8.88 -19.51 -0.15
C LYS A 96 -8.72 -18.39 -1.17
N HIS A 97 -8.79 -17.12 -0.75
CA HIS A 97 -8.67 -16.00 -1.68
C HIS A 97 -7.23 -15.73 -2.09
N MET A 98 -6.32 -15.61 -1.13
CA MET A 98 -4.95 -15.18 -1.42
C MET A 98 -4.15 -16.19 -2.23
N LEU A 99 -4.34 -17.51 -2.00
CA LEU A 99 -3.64 -18.53 -2.78
C LEU A 99 -4.12 -18.67 -4.23
N ARG A 100 -5.15 -17.91 -4.65
CA ARG A 100 -5.53 -17.83 -6.07
C ARG A 100 -4.48 -17.09 -6.90
N LEU A 101 -3.63 -16.27 -6.26
CA LEU A 101 -2.50 -15.56 -6.87
C LEU A 101 -1.28 -16.47 -7.11
N SER A 102 -1.16 -17.57 -6.37
CA SER A 102 -0.03 -18.52 -6.46
C SER A 102 0.17 -19.04 -7.89
N GLY A 103 1.42 -19.02 -8.36
CA GLY A 103 1.79 -19.38 -9.73
C GLY A 103 1.32 -18.41 -10.82
N LYS A 104 0.67 -17.30 -10.47
CA LYS A 104 0.13 -16.32 -11.44
C LYS A 104 0.66 -14.91 -11.24
N LEU A 105 0.97 -14.53 -10.00
CA LEU A 105 1.44 -13.20 -9.64
C LEU A 105 2.23 -13.28 -8.33
N PRO A 106 3.40 -12.63 -8.23
CA PRO A 106 4.11 -12.49 -6.96
C PRO A 106 3.26 -11.74 -5.92
N PHE A 107 3.24 -12.21 -4.68
CA PHE A 107 2.52 -11.57 -3.58
C PHE A 107 3.15 -11.86 -2.22
N ALA A 108 2.91 -10.98 -1.24
CA ALA A 108 3.37 -11.16 0.12
C ALA A 108 2.52 -10.38 1.14
N PHE A 109 2.78 -10.62 2.42
CA PHE A 109 1.98 -10.16 3.54
C PHE A 109 2.84 -9.56 4.62
N SER A 110 2.39 -8.44 5.17
CA SER A 110 2.70 -8.09 6.55
C SER A 110 1.72 -8.78 7.48
N VAL A 111 2.17 -9.15 8.68
CA VAL A 111 1.32 -9.67 9.75
C VAL A 111 0.77 -8.50 10.57
N GLY A 112 -0.55 -8.35 10.65
CA GLY A 112 -1.21 -7.30 11.43
C GLY A 112 -1.40 -7.63 12.91
N ASN A 113 -1.97 -6.70 13.67
CA ASN A 113 -2.18 -6.93 15.10
C ASN A 113 -3.33 -7.90 15.41
N HIS A 114 -4.22 -8.19 14.46
CA HIS A 114 -5.26 -9.22 14.55
C HIS A 114 -4.77 -10.60 14.09
N ASP A 115 -3.68 -10.63 13.31
CA ASP A 115 -3.04 -11.85 12.79
C ASP A 115 -2.08 -12.51 13.79
N MET A 116 -1.90 -11.89 14.96
CA MET A 116 -1.05 -12.36 16.05
C MET A 116 -1.71 -12.15 17.42
N LEU A 117 -1.26 -12.89 18.43
CA LEU A 117 -1.56 -12.55 19.82
C LEU A 117 -0.73 -11.32 20.25
N SER A 118 -1.21 -10.59 21.27
CA SER A 118 -0.57 -9.35 21.77
C SER A 118 0.92 -9.47 22.18
N GLY A 119 1.40 -10.70 22.39
CA GLY A 119 2.80 -11.01 22.68
C GLY A 119 3.68 -11.21 21.45
N GLY A 120 3.15 -11.09 20.23
CA GLY A 120 3.87 -11.32 18.97
C GLY A 120 3.77 -12.74 18.42
N ASP A 121 2.91 -13.60 18.99
CA ASP A 121 2.72 -14.96 18.49
C ASP A 121 1.80 -14.95 17.26
N SER A 122 2.39 -15.17 16.09
CA SER A 122 1.72 -15.26 14.79
C SER A 122 1.68 -16.70 14.24
N GLN A 123 1.63 -17.72 15.11
CA GLN A 123 1.67 -19.13 14.70
C GLN A 123 0.59 -19.48 13.67
N LYS A 124 -0.64 -18.99 13.84
CA LYS A 124 -1.71 -19.27 12.87
C LYS A 124 -1.48 -18.66 11.49
N PHE A 125 -0.85 -17.49 11.43
CA PHE A 125 -0.40 -16.93 10.15
C PHE A 125 0.63 -17.86 9.51
N GLN A 126 1.62 -18.32 10.28
CA GLN A 126 2.69 -19.21 9.78
C GLN A 126 2.17 -20.59 9.36
N GLU A 127 1.14 -21.12 10.02
CA GLU A 127 0.43 -22.34 9.59
C GLU A 127 -0.37 -22.12 8.31
N THR A 128 -0.97 -20.94 8.15
CA THR A 128 -1.81 -20.60 7.00
C THR A 128 -0.99 -20.18 5.78
N PHE A 129 0.15 -19.54 5.95
CA PHE A 129 1.03 -19.03 4.89
C PHE A 129 2.50 -19.31 5.20
N PRO A 130 2.91 -20.58 5.38
CA PRO A 130 4.29 -20.92 5.71
C PRO A 130 5.24 -20.55 4.58
N ALA A 131 6.52 -20.35 4.92
CA ALA A 131 7.58 -20.07 3.95
C ALA A 131 7.69 -21.13 2.85
N SER A 132 7.38 -22.39 3.17
CA SER A 132 7.40 -23.51 2.20
C SER A 132 6.41 -23.35 1.04
N LEU A 133 5.41 -22.48 1.14
CA LEU A 133 4.56 -22.13 0.00
C LEU A 133 5.30 -21.31 -1.06
N PHE A 134 6.36 -20.60 -0.65
CA PHE A 134 7.02 -19.57 -1.46
C PHE A 134 8.49 -19.87 -1.74
N GLU A 135 9.13 -20.77 -1.01
CA GLU A 135 10.59 -21.03 -1.09
C GLU A 135 11.08 -21.44 -2.49
N ASN A 136 10.22 -21.97 -3.35
CA ASN A 136 10.54 -22.35 -4.72
C ASN A 136 10.26 -21.23 -5.75
N GLU A 137 9.66 -20.13 -5.31
CA GLU A 137 9.37 -18.97 -6.14
C GLU A 137 10.61 -18.08 -6.27
N LYS A 138 11.03 -17.78 -7.50
CA LYS A 138 12.25 -16.99 -7.76
C LYS A 138 12.21 -15.58 -7.18
N TRP A 139 11.01 -15.03 -7.03
CA TRP A 139 10.79 -13.70 -6.47
C TRP A 139 10.79 -13.70 -4.94
N TYR A 140 10.72 -14.85 -4.27
CA TYR A 140 10.78 -14.94 -2.81
C TYR A 140 12.23 -14.93 -2.34
N GLY A 141 12.71 -13.79 -1.86
CA GLY A 141 14.13 -13.57 -1.59
C GLY A 141 14.60 -14.17 -0.28
N GLY A 142 13.74 -14.19 0.73
CA GLY A 142 14.04 -14.75 2.05
C GLY A 142 13.01 -14.34 3.11
N GLN A 143 13.20 -14.86 4.32
CA GLN A 143 12.26 -14.67 5.44
C GLN A 143 12.94 -14.87 6.79
N ILE A 144 12.27 -14.41 7.84
CA ILE A 144 12.51 -14.82 9.22
C ILE A 144 11.16 -15.24 9.85
N LYS A 145 11.23 -16.11 10.86
CA LYS A 145 10.05 -16.62 11.60
C LYS A 145 8.97 -17.23 10.70
N ASN A 146 9.37 -18.15 9.81
CA ASN A 146 8.46 -18.89 8.92
C ASN A 146 7.47 -17.98 8.16
N ASN A 147 8.01 -16.96 7.47
CA ASN A 147 7.27 -15.99 6.65
C ASN A 147 6.53 -14.88 7.42
N ALA A 148 6.60 -14.84 8.76
CA ALA A 148 6.01 -13.72 9.51
C ALA A 148 6.62 -12.38 9.09
N ASP A 149 7.89 -12.39 8.71
CA ASP A 149 8.52 -11.33 7.92
C ASP A 149 9.22 -11.94 6.71
N SER A 150 9.14 -11.26 5.58
CA SER A 150 9.73 -11.74 4.32
C SER A 150 10.17 -10.60 3.42
N TYR A 151 10.95 -10.92 2.40
CA TYR A 151 11.21 -9.98 1.33
C TYR A 151 11.14 -10.61 -0.05
N GLN A 152 10.78 -9.80 -1.04
CA GLN A 152 10.62 -10.22 -2.43
C GLN A 152 11.52 -9.39 -3.35
N LEU A 153 12.02 -10.04 -4.39
CA LEU A 153 12.84 -9.44 -5.43
C LEU A 153 12.02 -9.39 -6.72
N ILE A 154 11.67 -8.19 -7.16
CA ILE A 154 10.81 -7.96 -8.33
C ILE A 154 11.58 -7.10 -9.33
N SER A 155 11.54 -7.47 -10.62
CA SER A 155 12.11 -6.67 -11.70
C SER A 155 11.02 -6.32 -12.70
N ALA A 156 10.78 -5.02 -12.94
CA ALA A 156 9.75 -4.53 -13.84
C ALA A 156 10.11 -3.16 -14.41
N GLY A 157 9.74 -2.89 -15.66
CA GLY A 157 9.98 -1.59 -16.29
C GLY A 157 11.45 -1.16 -16.35
N GLY A 158 12.40 -2.11 -16.37
CA GLY A 158 13.84 -1.83 -16.32
C GLY A 158 14.36 -1.45 -14.93
N MET A 159 13.58 -1.72 -13.88
CA MET A 159 13.89 -1.41 -12.50
C MET A 159 13.95 -2.69 -11.66
N ASP A 160 14.83 -2.70 -10.66
CA ASP A 160 14.95 -3.76 -9.67
C ASP A 160 14.47 -3.28 -8.31
N PHE A 161 13.63 -4.09 -7.66
CA PHE A 161 13.05 -3.82 -6.35
C PHE A 161 13.43 -4.89 -5.33
N VAL A 162 13.55 -4.45 -4.09
CA VAL A 162 13.48 -5.29 -2.89
C VAL A 162 12.28 -4.81 -2.07
N ILE A 163 11.34 -5.70 -1.79
CA ILE A 163 10.10 -5.33 -1.08
C ILE A 163 10.07 -6.15 0.21
N LEU A 164 10.09 -5.48 1.36
CA LEU A 164 10.05 -6.15 2.67
C LEU A 164 8.65 -6.05 3.25
N HIS A 165 8.19 -7.11 3.89
CA HIS A 165 6.96 -7.14 4.66
C HIS A 165 7.29 -7.46 6.10
N LEU A 166 7.05 -6.50 6.98
CA LEU A 166 7.39 -6.60 8.39
C LEU A 166 6.14 -6.68 9.26
N GLU A 167 6.20 -7.53 10.28
CA GLU A 167 5.17 -7.76 11.28
C GLU A 167 4.83 -6.48 12.06
N CYS A 168 3.59 -6.40 12.55
CA CYS A 168 3.10 -5.25 13.30
C CYS A 168 3.97 -4.97 14.52
N ASN A 169 4.48 -3.74 14.63
CA ASN A 169 5.40 -3.32 15.68
C ASN A 169 6.66 -4.20 15.77
N ALA A 170 7.24 -4.55 14.62
CA ALA A 170 8.42 -5.39 14.46
C ALA A 170 9.49 -5.18 15.57
N PRO A 171 9.90 -6.25 16.28
CA PRO A 171 10.91 -6.18 17.33
C PRO A 171 12.32 -5.94 16.77
N ASP A 172 13.28 -5.64 17.66
CA ASP A 172 14.64 -5.26 17.26
C ASP A 172 15.37 -6.32 16.43
N ASP A 173 15.19 -7.62 16.72
CA ASP A 173 15.78 -8.71 15.92
C ASP A 173 15.27 -8.73 14.47
N VAL A 174 14.01 -8.34 14.26
CA VAL A 174 13.43 -8.20 12.91
C VAL A 174 13.94 -6.94 12.23
N LEU A 175 14.13 -5.83 12.96
CA LEU A 175 14.70 -4.61 12.39
C LEU A 175 16.18 -4.79 12.00
N ASP A 176 16.94 -5.53 12.79
CA ASP A 176 18.33 -5.89 12.47
C ASP A 176 18.38 -6.74 11.19
N TRP A 177 17.51 -7.76 11.08
CA TRP A 177 17.37 -8.53 9.85
C TRP A 177 16.94 -7.67 8.65
N ALA A 178 16.01 -6.74 8.84
CA ALA A 178 15.57 -5.83 7.79
C ALA A 178 16.70 -4.89 7.33
N ASN A 179 17.54 -4.40 8.26
CA ASN A 179 18.74 -3.63 7.94
C ASN A 179 19.68 -4.45 7.04
N ASP A 180 19.99 -5.69 7.43
CA ASP A 180 20.87 -6.57 6.64
C ASP A 180 20.32 -6.79 5.21
N VAL A 181 19.01 -6.99 5.07
CA VAL A 181 18.36 -7.17 3.76
C VAL A 181 18.45 -5.90 2.91
N LEU A 182 18.18 -4.74 3.50
CA LEU A 182 18.22 -3.45 2.80
C LEU A 182 19.65 -3.09 2.37
N GLU A 183 20.65 -3.34 3.22
CA GLU A 183 22.08 -3.15 2.90
C GLU A 183 22.54 -4.11 1.80
N LYS A 184 22.20 -5.39 1.92
CA LYS A 184 22.54 -6.42 0.93
C LYS A 184 21.96 -6.12 -0.45
N HIS A 185 20.82 -5.45 -0.50
CA HIS A 185 20.11 -5.08 -1.72
C HIS A 185 20.11 -3.57 -1.97
N ALA A 186 21.15 -2.86 -1.52
CA ALA A 186 21.30 -1.42 -1.74
C ALA A 186 21.32 -1.01 -3.22
N ASP A 187 21.62 -1.94 -4.14
CA ASP A 187 21.55 -1.73 -5.59
C ASP A 187 20.12 -1.71 -6.16
N ARG A 188 19.13 -2.10 -5.36
CA ARG A 188 17.71 -2.20 -5.69
C ARG A 188 16.93 -1.15 -4.94
N ARG A 189 15.78 -0.76 -5.49
CA ARG A 189 14.87 0.17 -4.83
C ARG A 189 14.04 -0.54 -3.78
N ALA A 190 14.07 -0.02 -2.57
CA ALA A 190 13.41 -0.64 -1.44
C ALA A 190 12.00 -0.07 -1.21
N MET A 191 11.06 -0.99 -1.02
CA MET A 191 9.73 -0.72 -0.49
C MET A 191 9.55 -1.51 0.80
N VAL A 192 8.94 -0.90 1.81
CA VAL A 192 8.55 -1.61 3.04
C VAL A 192 7.03 -1.58 3.16
N THR A 193 6.45 -2.74 3.41
CA THR A 193 5.07 -2.87 3.88
C THR A 193 5.11 -3.26 5.35
N THR A 194 4.37 -2.56 6.19
CA THR A 194 4.15 -2.93 7.59
C THR A 194 2.76 -2.53 8.01
N HIS A 195 2.23 -3.16 9.04
CA HIS A 195 0.84 -2.97 9.40
C HIS A 195 0.56 -1.60 10.06
N MET A 196 1.11 -1.39 11.25
CA MET A 196 0.92 -0.17 12.02
C MET A 196 2.04 0.82 11.68
N TYR A 197 1.72 1.99 11.10
CA TYR A 197 2.73 3.02 10.81
C TYR A 197 2.24 4.48 10.94
N LEU A 198 1.41 4.96 10.00
CA LEU A 198 0.79 6.28 10.04
C LEU A 198 -0.58 6.24 10.74
N GLY A 199 -0.91 7.24 11.55
CA GLY A 199 -2.18 7.31 12.28
C GLY A 199 -2.19 8.48 13.29
N PRO A 200 -3.00 8.42 14.36
CA PRO A 200 -2.87 9.32 15.50
C PRO A 200 -1.45 9.26 16.06
N ARG A 201 -0.69 10.35 15.92
CA ARG A 201 0.74 10.37 16.23
C ARG A 201 1.03 9.94 17.66
N ASP A 202 0.23 10.47 18.59
CA ASP A 202 0.29 10.17 20.01
C ASP A 202 -0.86 9.22 20.38
N ARG A 203 -0.67 8.37 21.41
CA ARG A 203 -1.65 7.32 21.76
C ARG A 203 -3.01 7.96 22.12
N PRO A 204 -4.09 7.61 21.39
CA PRO A 204 -5.45 8.03 21.71
C PRO A 204 -5.81 7.73 23.18
N ARG A 205 -6.43 8.70 23.87
CA ARG A 205 -6.92 8.55 25.25
C ARG A 205 -8.43 8.34 25.26
N GLU A 206 -9.12 8.91 24.29
CA GLU A 206 -10.56 8.81 24.10
C GLU A 206 -10.90 8.30 22.70
N SER A 207 -12.11 7.75 22.53
CA SER A 207 -12.55 7.20 21.23
C SER A 207 -12.51 8.22 20.09
N ARG A 208 -12.73 9.51 20.39
CA ARG A 208 -12.74 10.57 19.38
C ARG A 208 -11.33 10.94 18.89
N ASP A 209 -10.29 10.73 19.71
CA ASP A 209 -8.91 11.02 19.35
C ASP A 209 -8.44 10.23 18.13
N TYR A 210 -8.96 9.02 17.92
CA TYR A 210 -8.67 8.24 16.72
C TYR A 210 -9.01 8.99 15.42
N TYR A 211 -10.03 9.85 15.45
CA TYR A 211 -10.44 10.67 14.32
C TYR A 211 -9.74 12.03 14.33
N ASP A 212 -9.69 12.71 15.48
CA ASP A 212 -9.39 14.15 15.51
C ASP A 212 -7.94 14.46 15.92
N ALA A 213 -7.23 13.54 16.59
CA ALA A 213 -5.87 13.81 17.05
C ALA A 213 -4.92 14.06 15.89
N THR A 214 -3.84 14.80 16.15
CA THR A 214 -2.78 15.07 15.16
C THR A 214 -2.29 13.76 14.53
N LYS A 215 -2.34 13.70 13.21
CA LYS A 215 -1.91 12.54 12.44
C LYS A 215 -0.43 12.59 12.08
N GLY A 216 0.18 11.44 11.90
CA GLY A 216 1.58 11.28 11.51
C GLY A 216 2.10 9.88 11.84
N ARG A 217 3.41 9.69 11.76
CA ARG A 217 4.06 8.44 12.19
C ARG A 217 3.86 8.24 13.69
N MET A 218 3.27 7.11 14.06
CA MET A 218 2.84 6.88 15.44
C MET A 218 4.03 6.65 16.38
N ARG A 219 3.88 7.12 17.62
CA ARG A 219 4.86 7.01 18.71
C ARG A 219 4.42 6.05 19.81
N TRP A 220 3.57 5.11 19.44
CA TRP A 220 3.01 4.08 20.30
C TRP A 220 2.84 2.80 19.49
N HIS A 221 2.71 1.67 20.18
CA HIS A 221 2.55 0.35 19.58
C HIS A 221 1.27 -0.31 20.15
N LYS A 222 0.69 -1.25 19.39
CA LYS A 222 -0.50 -2.02 19.77
C LYS A 222 -0.17 -3.40 20.32
N THR A 223 0.89 -4.02 19.81
CA THR A 223 1.26 -5.41 20.09
C THR A 223 2.75 -5.50 20.46
N GLN A 224 3.30 -6.72 20.56
CA GLN A 224 4.71 -7.02 20.81
C GLN A 224 5.24 -6.55 22.17
N GLY A 225 4.37 -6.22 23.12
CA GLY A 225 4.76 -5.90 24.50
C GLY A 225 5.92 -4.90 24.60
N LYS A 226 6.98 -5.25 25.35
CA LYS A 226 8.17 -4.40 25.50
C LYS A 226 9.19 -4.58 24.37
N GLN A 227 9.09 -5.65 23.59
CA GLN A 227 10.02 -5.93 22.50
C GLN A 227 9.66 -5.18 21.21
N GLY A 228 8.39 -4.78 21.06
CA GLY A 228 7.89 -4.13 19.87
C GLY A 228 8.38 -2.70 19.70
N ASN A 229 8.61 -2.32 18.45
CA ASN A 229 8.94 -0.94 18.10
C ASN A 229 7.70 -0.17 17.69
N THR A 230 7.61 1.07 18.17
CA THR A 230 6.68 2.05 17.60
C THR A 230 7.09 2.38 16.17
N PRO A 231 6.17 2.83 15.31
CA PRO A 231 6.52 3.28 13.96
C PRO A 231 7.64 4.33 13.91
N GLN A 232 7.67 5.25 14.87
CA GLN A 232 8.77 6.21 15.02
C GLN A 232 10.11 5.53 15.30
N GLN A 233 10.15 4.53 16.18
CA GLN A 233 11.38 3.77 16.43
C GLN A 233 11.80 2.92 15.22
N MET A 234 10.86 2.31 14.49
CA MET A 234 11.17 1.55 13.26
C MET A 234 11.84 2.47 12.22
N TRP A 235 11.36 3.71 12.11
CA TRP A 235 12.00 4.73 11.27
C TRP A 235 13.43 5.06 11.71
N GLU A 236 13.62 5.40 12.99
CA GLU A 236 14.91 5.83 13.55
C GLU A 236 15.94 4.70 13.60
N LYS A 237 15.50 3.46 13.85
CA LYS A 237 16.39 2.31 13.99
C LYS A 237 16.74 1.67 12.65
N CYS A 238 15.84 1.72 11.67
CA CYS A 238 15.99 1.04 10.40
C CYS A 238 15.67 1.94 9.20
N PHE A 239 14.41 2.30 8.96
CA PHE A 239 13.97 2.79 7.64
C PHE A 239 14.70 4.04 7.13
N SER A 240 14.97 4.99 8.01
CA SER A 240 15.64 6.25 7.63
C SER A 240 17.10 6.10 7.22
N LYS A 241 17.73 4.96 7.55
CA LYS A 241 19.16 4.71 7.35
C LYS A 241 19.51 4.15 5.97
N HIS A 242 18.51 3.92 5.12
CA HIS A 242 18.70 3.24 3.84
C HIS A 242 18.37 4.18 2.69
N GLU A 243 19.41 4.60 1.97
CA GLU A 243 19.31 5.49 0.80
C GLU A 243 18.37 4.94 -0.29
N ASN A 244 18.32 3.61 -0.42
CA ASN A 244 17.51 2.94 -1.43
C ASN A 244 16.03 2.80 -1.05
N LEU A 245 15.61 3.11 0.19
CA LEU A 245 14.21 3.11 0.59
C LEU A 245 13.49 4.34 0.01
N PHE A 246 12.36 4.11 -0.65
CA PHE A 246 11.59 5.21 -1.23
C PHE A 246 10.08 5.15 -0.93
N LEU A 247 9.56 4.00 -0.49
CA LEU A 247 8.12 3.82 -0.26
C LEU A 247 7.87 2.94 0.97
N ILE A 248 6.97 3.40 1.82
CA ILE A 248 6.42 2.67 2.96
C ILE A 248 4.89 2.60 2.81
N CYS A 249 4.32 1.39 2.81
CA CYS A 249 2.87 1.18 2.79
C CYS A 249 2.38 0.57 4.11
N CYS A 250 1.22 1.03 4.61
CA CYS A 250 0.64 0.57 5.86
C CYS A 250 -0.89 0.61 5.91
N GLY A 251 -1.47 -0.06 6.91
CA GLY A 251 -2.91 -0.17 7.19
C GLY A 251 -3.25 0.27 8.62
N ASP A 252 -3.98 -0.56 9.38
CA ASP A 252 -4.17 -0.48 10.85
C ASP A 252 -5.12 0.64 11.36
N GLN A 253 -5.35 1.70 10.57
CA GLN A 253 -5.96 2.96 11.03
C GLN A 253 -7.24 3.34 10.28
N SER A 254 -8.29 2.52 10.39
CA SER A 254 -9.62 2.71 9.76
C SER A 254 -10.37 3.99 10.14
N ARG A 255 -9.87 4.71 11.16
CA ARG A 255 -10.38 6.03 11.59
C ARG A 255 -9.55 7.21 11.09
N THR A 256 -8.51 6.91 10.31
CA THR A 256 -7.77 7.83 9.45
C THR A 256 -8.00 7.47 7.98
N GLN A 257 -8.11 6.17 7.66
CA GLN A 257 -8.37 5.53 6.36
C GLN A 257 -7.33 5.75 5.27
N ALA A 258 -6.99 7.00 5.00
CA ALA A 258 -6.06 7.37 3.94
C ALA A 258 -5.18 8.49 4.47
N MET A 259 -3.88 8.37 4.20
CA MET A 259 -2.91 9.42 4.47
C MET A 259 -1.72 9.18 3.57
N HIS A 260 -1.11 10.24 3.07
CA HIS A 260 0.21 10.14 2.50
C HIS A 260 1.07 11.35 2.89
N ARG A 261 2.37 11.14 2.94
CA ARG A 261 3.35 12.21 3.09
C ARG A 261 4.69 11.79 2.51
N THR A 262 5.51 12.77 2.18
CA THR A 262 6.91 12.54 1.78
C THR A 262 7.81 13.13 2.85
N VAL A 263 8.78 12.35 3.29
CA VAL A 263 9.81 12.74 4.27
C VAL A 263 11.19 12.46 3.70
N GLU A 264 12.22 13.04 4.30
CA GLU A 264 13.61 12.83 3.90
C GLU A 264 14.25 11.77 4.82
N GLY A 265 14.91 10.77 4.23
CA GLY A 265 15.78 9.83 4.94
C GLY A 265 17.11 10.46 5.34
N GLU A 266 17.95 9.76 6.11
CA GLU A 266 19.24 10.29 6.59
C GLU A 266 20.25 10.53 5.45
N HIS A 267 20.01 9.94 4.27
CA HIS A 267 20.82 10.10 3.06
C HIS A 267 20.27 11.18 2.10
N GLY A 268 19.22 11.93 2.49
CA GLY A 268 18.59 12.92 1.63
C GLY A 268 17.59 12.33 0.61
N ASN A 269 17.41 11.00 0.60
CA ASN A 269 16.43 10.33 -0.24
C ASN A 269 14.99 10.66 0.20
N SER A 270 14.10 10.82 -0.78
CA SER A 270 12.67 10.99 -0.50
C SER A 270 12.02 9.63 -0.19
N VAL A 271 11.37 9.53 0.97
CA VAL A 271 10.56 8.37 1.36
C VAL A 271 9.09 8.75 1.43
N HIS A 272 8.27 8.12 0.59
CA HIS A 272 6.83 8.27 0.62
C HIS A 272 6.22 7.31 1.62
N GLU A 273 5.44 7.82 2.55
CA GLU A 273 4.74 7.03 3.56
C GLU A 273 3.25 7.09 3.23
N CYS A 274 2.64 5.94 2.99
CA CYS A 274 1.28 5.81 2.50
C CYS A 274 0.46 4.86 3.38
N LEU A 275 -0.66 5.38 3.90
CA LEU A 275 -1.66 4.66 4.68
C LEU A 275 -2.85 4.30 3.81
N SER A 276 -3.38 3.09 3.97
CA SER A 276 -4.62 2.63 3.38
C SER A 276 -5.30 1.61 4.29
N ASP A 277 -6.38 2.02 4.94
CA ASP A 277 -7.31 1.15 5.70
C ASP A 277 -8.74 1.55 5.34
N TYR A 278 -9.21 0.99 4.23
CA TYR A 278 -10.53 1.26 3.68
C TYR A 278 -11.51 0.17 4.11
N ARG A 279 -12.78 0.57 4.23
CA ARG A 279 -13.91 -0.36 4.27
C ARG A 279 -14.65 -0.26 2.94
N GLY A 280 -15.22 -1.36 2.45
CA GLY A 280 -15.99 -1.38 1.19
C GLY A 280 -15.27 -1.99 -0.01
N GLY A 281 -14.23 -2.79 0.23
CA GLY A 281 -13.49 -3.54 -0.79
C GLY A 281 -12.63 -2.65 -1.67
N PHE A 282 -12.00 -1.62 -1.11
CA PHE A 282 -11.07 -0.79 -1.86
C PHE A 282 -9.66 -1.38 -1.81
N LEU A 283 -9.01 -1.42 -2.97
CA LEU A 283 -7.58 -1.67 -3.11
C LEU A 283 -6.86 -0.42 -3.62
N ARG A 284 -5.54 -0.37 -3.47
CA ARG A 284 -4.72 0.74 -3.96
C ARG A 284 -3.77 0.27 -5.05
N ILE A 285 -3.75 1.00 -6.16
CA ILE A 285 -2.95 0.72 -7.34
C ILE A 285 -1.84 1.76 -7.39
N TYR A 286 -0.60 1.31 -7.26
CA TYR A 286 0.60 2.13 -7.41
C TYR A 286 1.16 1.87 -8.81
N ARG A 287 0.81 2.74 -9.76
CA ARG A 287 1.27 2.66 -11.13
C ARG A 287 2.57 3.43 -11.29
N PHE A 288 3.66 2.70 -11.51
CA PHE A 288 4.96 3.27 -11.79
C PHE A 288 5.01 3.73 -13.25
N GLU A 289 5.45 4.97 -13.43
CA GLU A 289 5.54 5.64 -14.72
C GLU A 289 7.00 6.10 -14.95
N PRO A 290 7.91 5.17 -15.30
CA PRO A 290 9.35 5.45 -15.37
C PRO A 290 9.73 6.61 -16.28
N LYS A 291 9.01 6.83 -17.40
CA LYS A 291 9.30 7.92 -18.33
C LYS A 291 8.96 9.30 -17.76
N GLN A 292 8.14 9.35 -16.71
CA GLN A 292 7.65 10.57 -16.08
C GLN A 292 8.28 10.82 -14.71
N ASN A 293 9.13 9.91 -14.21
CA ASN A 293 9.67 9.95 -12.85
C ASN A 293 8.57 10.10 -11.78
N GLN A 294 7.51 9.29 -11.88
CA GLN A 294 6.39 9.37 -10.95
C GLN A 294 5.71 8.02 -10.71
N ILE A 295 4.90 7.99 -9.66
CA ILE A 295 3.98 6.89 -9.33
C ILE A 295 2.59 7.49 -9.21
N SER A 296 1.68 7.11 -10.10
CA SER A 296 0.27 7.46 -9.99
C SER A 296 -0.41 6.48 -9.04
N VAL A 297 -0.98 7.00 -7.96
CA VAL A 297 -1.63 6.21 -6.93
C VAL A 297 -3.14 6.40 -7.03
N MET A 298 -3.85 5.29 -7.18
CA MET A 298 -5.31 5.28 -7.30
C MET A 298 -5.93 4.33 -6.28
N THR A 299 -7.01 4.75 -5.64
CA THR A 299 -7.84 3.87 -4.81
C THR A 299 -9.13 3.53 -5.55
N TYR A 300 -9.43 2.22 -5.66
CA TYR A 300 -10.54 1.69 -6.46
C TYR A 300 -11.25 0.56 -5.71
N SER A 301 -12.58 0.52 -5.75
CA SER A 301 -13.36 -0.60 -5.21
C SER A 301 -13.83 -1.51 -6.35
N PRO A 302 -13.31 -2.74 -6.47
CA PRO A 302 -13.76 -3.65 -7.50
C PRO A 302 -15.21 -4.10 -7.38
N LEU A 303 -15.73 -4.20 -6.15
CA LEU A 303 -17.12 -4.59 -5.94
C LEU A 303 -18.08 -3.46 -6.33
N GLN A 304 -17.73 -2.22 -6.02
CA GLN A 304 -18.54 -1.04 -6.34
C GLN A 304 -18.27 -0.49 -7.74
N GLN A 305 -17.16 -0.91 -8.36
CA GLN A 305 -16.69 -0.50 -9.68
C GLN A 305 -16.42 1.00 -9.81
N GLU A 306 -15.90 1.63 -8.74
CA GLU A 306 -15.65 3.07 -8.72
C GLU A 306 -14.30 3.44 -8.10
N LEU A 307 -13.71 4.52 -8.62
CA LEU A 307 -12.60 5.21 -7.97
C LEU A 307 -13.09 5.89 -6.70
N CYS A 308 -12.32 5.80 -5.63
CA CYS A 308 -12.61 6.51 -4.39
C CYS A 308 -12.40 8.02 -4.59
N SER A 309 -13.49 8.78 -4.53
CA SER A 309 -13.47 10.25 -4.62
C SER A 309 -13.51 10.94 -3.25
N GLY A 310 -13.54 10.16 -2.17
CA GLY A 310 -13.67 10.64 -0.81
C GLY A 310 -14.45 9.65 0.06
N THR A 311 -14.15 9.63 1.34
CA THR A 311 -14.92 8.91 2.36
C THR A 311 -15.49 9.89 3.39
N LYS A 312 -16.27 9.39 4.35
CA LYS A 312 -16.72 10.22 5.49
C LYS A 312 -15.57 10.64 6.43
N ILE A 313 -14.43 9.96 6.37
CA ILE A 313 -13.31 10.14 7.31
C ILE A 313 -12.16 10.88 6.62
N ALA A 314 -11.84 10.51 5.38
CA ALA A 314 -10.90 11.18 4.51
C ALA A 314 -11.69 11.69 3.28
N PRO A 315 -12.27 12.90 3.34
CA PRO A 315 -13.18 13.37 2.29
C PRO A 315 -12.45 13.94 1.06
N ASP A 316 -11.15 14.16 1.15
CA ASP A 316 -10.37 14.77 0.07
C ASP A 316 -10.01 13.72 -0.97
N VAL A 317 -10.28 14.02 -2.25
CA VAL A 317 -9.91 13.14 -3.36
C VAL A 317 -8.40 12.95 -3.44
N ASP A 318 -7.62 13.95 -3.02
CA ASP A 318 -6.16 13.91 -3.06
C ASP A 318 -5.55 12.93 -2.05
N ASP A 319 -6.32 12.43 -1.07
CA ASP A 319 -5.90 11.32 -0.19
C ASP A 319 -5.98 9.95 -0.90
N HIS A 320 -6.77 9.88 -1.97
CA HIS A 320 -7.16 8.66 -2.67
C HIS A 320 -6.55 8.55 -4.07
N GLN A 321 -6.44 9.68 -4.76
CA GLN A 321 -5.93 9.81 -6.12
C GLN A 321 -4.83 10.88 -6.11
N PHE A 322 -3.57 10.48 -6.22
CA PHE A 322 -2.45 11.42 -6.19
C PHE A 322 -1.24 10.88 -6.93
N VAL A 323 -0.24 11.74 -7.09
CA VAL A 323 1.02 11.40 -7.77
C VAL A 323 2.17 11.58 -6.79
N LEU A 324 2.98 10.54 -6.65
CA LEU A 324 4.25 10.61 -5.94
C LEU A 324 5.36 10.87 -6.96
N LYS A 325 6.25 11.81 -6.67
CA LYS A 325 7.47 12.00 -7.47
C LYS A 325 8.44 10.88 -7.16
N TYR A 326 9.03 10.28 -8.18
CA TYR A 326 9.91 9.15 -8.01
C TYR A 326 11.06 9.27 -9.01
N GLU A 327 12.21 9.72 -8.51
CA GLU A 327 13.37 9.90 -9.37
C GLU A 327 13.94 8.55 -9.82
N MET A 328 14.13 8.42 -11.12
CA MET A 328 14.71 7.23 -11.75
C MET A 328 16.25 7.19 -11.62
N SER A 329 16.89 8.29 -11.22
CA SER A 329 18.33 8.32 -10.94
C SER A 329 18.66 7.39 -9.77
N LYS A 330 19.73 6.60 -9.95
CA LYS A 330 20.42 5.96 -8.84
C LYS A 330 21.17 6.99 -8.04
#